data_AF-A0A2R6B3M0-F1
#
_entry.id   AF-A0A2R6B3M0-F1
#
_cell.length_a   1.000
_cell.length_b   1.000
_cell.length_c   1.000
_cell.angle_alpha   90.00
_cell.angle_beta   90.00
_cell.angle_gamma   90.00
#
_symmetry.space_group_name_H-M   'P 1'
#
loop_
_entity.id
_entity.type
_entity.pdbx_description
1 polymer ?
#
loop_
_entity_poly.entity_id
_entity_poly.type
_entity_poly.pdbx_seq_one_letter_code
_entity_poly.pdbx_strand_id
1 'polypeptide(L)'
;MPLLLYFVGLANGIAPGTPEYSYITHLTLGTTALAVGINAYINSYMHFKRGNVRVSEGIVFTIPGIIGDIIGAYLSHLMSGALILFLFGFLMIAVAIRMWKSKCNPNKSILSNNSHKLTLRERIKIDKVLPAGFLVGFASGYFGIGGGFLVVPGLLFSTGLDMLRAVGTSLIAVGTFGVAAAITYAVYGYVDIVISLLYLVGGVAGGYAGSAIASRMPRQTLRKLFAIIIILVAIYTMYVNRVGVVDLLHFL
;
A
#
# COMPACT_ATOMS: atom_id res chain seq x y z
N MET A 1 -4.92 -10.46 -1.91
CA MET A 1 -5.81 -11.09 -2.91
C MET A 1 -6.15 -12.56 -2.57
N PRO A 2 -6.27 -13.00 -1.29
CA PRO A 2 -7.55 -13.57 -0.81
C PRO A 2 -7.75 -13.65 0.73
N LEU A 3 -6.89 -13.06 1.57
CA LEU A 3 -6.93 -13.24 3.03
C LEU A 3 -8.28 -12.83 3.66
N LEU A 4 -8.93 -11.81 3.08
CA LEU A 4 -10.19 -11.26 3.57
C LEU A 4 -11.42 -12.12 3.23
N LEU A 5 -11.42 -12.78 2.07
CA LEU A 5 -12.49 -13.73 1.68
C LEU A 5 -12.58 -14.92 2.65
N TYR A 6 -11.41 -15.33 3.17
CA TYR A 6 -11.29 -16.42 4.15
C TYR A 6 -11.59 -15.95 5.58
N PHE A 7 -11.15 -14.74 5.97
CA PHE A 7 -11.38 -14.20 7.32
C PHE A 7 -12.84 -13.86 7.61
N VAL A 8 -13.61 -13.39 6.62
CA VAL A 8 -15.06 -13.11 6.77
C VAL A 8 -15.90 -14.37 6.54
N GLY A 9 -15.31 -15.44 6.00
CA GLY A 9 -16.01 -16.68 5.67
C GLY A 9 -16.91 -16.61 4.43
N LEU A 10 -16.89 -15.50 3.68
CA LEU A 10 -17.72 -15.31 2.49
C LEU A 10 -17.35 -16.24 1.31
N ALA A 11 -16.11 -16.73 1.25
CA ALA A 11 -15.70 -17.72 0.24
C ALA A 11 -15.65 -19.16 0.75
N ASN A 12 -16.04 -19.42 2.02
CA ASN A 12 -16.02 -20.77 2.56
C ASN A 12 -17.15 -21.59 1.93
N GLY A 13 -16.79 -22.56 1.08
CA GLY A 13 -17.73 -23.49 0.45
C GLY A 13 -18.09 -23.18 -1.02
N ILE A 14 -17.52 -22.14 -1.63
CA ILE A 14 -17.79 -21.76 -3.02
C ILE A 14 -16.62 -22.18 -3.91
N ALA A 15 -16.90 -22.99 -4.93
CA ALA A 15 -15.87 -23.48 -5.84
C ALA A 15 -15.28 -22.34 -6.72
N PRO A 16 -13.94 -22.32 -6.93
CA PRO A 16 -13.31 -21.36 -7.83
C PRO A 16 -13.86 -21.49 -9.26
N GLY A 17 -14.11 -20.35 -9.92
CA GLY A 17 -14.61 -20.31 -11.31
C GLY A 17 -16.13 -20.22 -11.46
N THR A 18 -16.88 -20.19 -10.36
CA THR A 18 -18.32 -19.91 -10.39
C THR A 18 -18.60 -18.39 -10.52
N PRO A 19 -19.71 -17.98 -11.16
CA PRO A 19 -20.10 -16.56 -11.24
C PRO A 19 -20.23 -15.90 -9.86
N GLU A 20 -20.67 -16.68 -8.87
CA GLU A 20 -20.83 -16.25 -7.47
C GLU A 20 -19.47 -15.95 -6.81
N TYR A 21 -18.43 -16.75 -7.08
CA TYR A 21 -17.07 -16.50 -6.60
C TYR A 21 -16.51 -15.18 -7.15
N SER A 22 -16.72 -14.89 -8.43
CA SER A 22 -16.29 -13.64 -9.06
C SER A 22 -17.01 -12.43 -8.45
N TYR A 23 -18.33 -12.52 -8.24
CA TYR A 23 -19.13 -11.48 -7.59
C TYR A 23 -18.59 -11.14 -6.19
N ILE A 24 -18.41 -12.16 -5.33
CA ILE A 24 -17.94 -11.99 -3.95
C ILE A 24 -16.51 -11.42 -3.91
N THR A 25 -15.68 -11.79 -4.89
CA THR A 25 -14.31 -11.25 -5.03
C THR A 25 -14.34 -9.74 -5.31
N HIS A 26 -15.15 -9.29 -6.26
CA HIS A 26 -15.28 -7.86 -6.57
C HIS A 26 -15.95 -7.08 -5.44
N LEU A 27 -16.97 -7.65 -4.80
CA LEU A 27 -17.62 -7.06 -3.62
C LEU A 27 -16.62 -6.86 -2.47
N THR A 28 -15.77 -7.85 -2.21
CA THR A 28 -14.74 -7.78 -1.17
C THR A 28 -13.68 -6.73 -1.51
N LEU A 29 -13.25 -6.65 -2.77
CA LEU A 29 -12.29 -5.66 -3.22
C LEU A 29 -12.80 -4.23 -3.03
N GLY A 30 -14.02 -3.93 -3.47
CA GLY A 30 -14.62 -2.61 -3.32
C GLY A 30 -14.82 -2.21 -1.87
N THR A 31 -15.42 -3.11 -1.08
CA THR A 31 -15.67 -2.92 0.36
C THR A 31 -14.37 -2.63 1.14
N THR A 32 -13.32 -3.40 0.88
CA THR A 32 -12.04 -3.25 1.60
C THR A 32 -11.27 -2.02 1.15
N ALA A 33 -11.32 -1.68 -0.14
CA ALA A 33 -10.74 -0.44 -0.66
C ALA A 33 -11.39 0.79 -0.04
N LEU A 34 -12.72 0.78 0.14
CA LEU A 34 -13.45 1.87 0.78
C LEU A 34 -13.00 2.03 2.24
N ALA A 35 -13.04 0.93 2.99
CA ALA A 35 -12.65 0.95 4.40
C ALA A 35 -11.20 1.41 4.59
N VAL A 36 -10.26 0.88 3.80
CA VAL A 36 -8.84 1.26 3.85
C VAL A 36 -8.63 2.72 3.45
N GLY A 37 -9.31 3.19 2.40
CA GLY A 37 -9.22 4.57 1.92
C GLY A 37 -9.68 5.57 2.98
N ILE A 38 -10.86 5.36 3.55
CA ILE A 38 -11.39 6.23 4.61
C ILE A 38 -10.54 6.12 5.88
N ASN A 39 -10.14 4.92 6.29
CA ASN A 39 -9.24 4.73 7.43
C ASN A 39 -7.93 5.47 7.27
N ALA A 40 -7.33 5.45 6.08
CA ALA A 40 -6.08 6.14 5.81
C ALA A 40 -6.25 7.66 5.97
N TYR A 41 -7.35 8.25 5.50
CA TYR A 41 -7.62 9.67 5.73
C TYR A 41 -7.84 10.01 7.20
N ILE A 42 -8.62 9.21 7.93
CA ILE A 42 -8.85 9.41 9.38
C ILE A 42 -7.52 9.34 10.14
N ASN A 43 -6.70 8.32 9.88
CA ASN A 43 -5.40 8.17 10.50
C ASN A 43 -4.40 9.26 10.05
N SER A 44 -4.48 9.70 8.80
CA SER A 44 -3.66 10.80 8.27
C SER A 44 -3.87 12.07 9.09
N TYR A 45 -5.12 12.40 9.44
CA TYR A 45 -5.44 13.54 10.27
C TYR A 45 -4.75 13.50 11.64
N MET A 46 -4.70 12.32 12.29
CA MET A 46 -3.97 12.15 13.55
C MET A 46 -2.45 12.36 13.38
N HIS A 47 -1.87 11.88 12.27
CA HIS A 47 -0.46 12.11 11.96
C HIS A 47 -0.17 13.58 11.61
N PHE A 48 -1.13 14.27 10.99
CA PHE A 48 -1.05 15.69 10.64
C PHE A 48 -0.98 16.54 11.91
N LYS A 49 -1.85 16.26 12.90
CA LYS A 49 -1.80 16.92 14.22
C LYS A 49 -0.48 16.72 14.96
N ARG A 50 0.22 15.61 14.72
CA ARG A 50 1.53 15.30 15.34
C ARG A 50 2.73 15.85 14.56
N GLY A 51 2.52 16.64 13.49
CA GLY A 51 3.61 17.21 12.69
C GLY A 51 4.40 16.17 11.88
N ASN A 52 3.86 14.97 11.69
CA ASN A 52 4.52 13.86 11.03
C ASN A 52 4.12 13.70 9.55
N VAL A 53 3.33 14.62 9.00
CA VAL A 53 2.85 14.55 7.61
C VAL A 53 3.50 15.66 6.80
N ARG A 54 4.14 15.28 5.69
CA ARG A 54 4.64 16.24 4.70
C ARG A 54 3.73 16.25 3.49
N VAL A 55 2.75 17.16 3.53
CA VAL A 55 1.65 17.19 2.54
C VAL A 55 2.16 17.40 1.12
N SER A 56 3.15 18.28 0.92
CA SER A 56 3.69 18.57 -0.42
C SER A 56 4.32 17.33 -1.07
N GLU A 57 5.19 16.61 -0.36
CA GLU A 57 5.78 15.37 -0.83
C GLU A 57 4.71 14.29 -1.06
N GLY A 58 3.69 14.21 -0.21
CA GLY A 58 2.57 13.30 -0.37
C GLY A 58 1.76 13.56 -1.65
N ILE A 59 1.40 14.82 -1.92
CA ILE A 59 0.65 15.20 -3.13
C ILE A 59 1.48 14.94 -4.39
N VAL A 60 2.76 15.35 -4.39
CA VAL A 60 3.66 15.14 -5.54
C VAL A 60 3.89 13.66 -5.82
N PHE A 61 3.83 12.80 -4.80
CA PHE A 61 3.87 11.34 -4.96
C PHE A 61 2.54 10.77 -5.47
N THR A 62 1.41 11.30 -4.97
CA THR A 62 0.07 10.75 -5.23
C THR A 62 -0.40 11.03 -6.65
N ILE A 63 -0.23 12.24 -7.16
CA ILE A 63 -0.69 12.63 -8.51
C ILE A 63 -0.17 11.69 -9.61
N PRO A 64 1.16 11.51 -9.80
CA PRO A 64 1.67 10.56 -10.78
C PRO A 64 1.34 9.11 -10.43
N GLY A 65 1.16 8.81 -9.13
CA GLY A 65 0.72 7.50 -8.67
C GLY A 65 -0.68 7.13 -9.12
N ILE A 66 -1.64 8.06 -9.13
CA ILE A 66 -3.00 7.80 -9.67
C ILE A 66 -2.91 7.42 -11.14
N ILE A 67 -2.10 8.14 -11.92
CA ILE A 67 -1.90 7.87 -13.35
C ILE A 67 -1.29 6.47 -13.52
N GLY A 68 -0.25 6.16 -12.75
CA GLY A 68 0.36 4.82 -12.75
C GLY A 68 -0.65 3.74 -12.39
N ASP A 69 -1.43 3.94 -11.33
CA ASP A 69 -2.44 3.00 -10.82
C ASP A 69 -3.52 2.67 -11.86
N ILE A 70 -4.05 3.69 -12.54
CA ILE A 70 -5.00 3.48 -13.65
C ILE A 70 -4.38 2.67 -14.78
N ILE A 71 -3.15 3.01 -15.20
CA ILE A 71 -2.45 2.30 -16.28
C ILE A 71 -2.15 0.85 -15.87
N GLY A 72 -1.69 0.64 -14.63
CA GLY A 72 -1.40 -0.69 -14.09
C GLY A 72 -2.66 -1.55 -14.00
N ALA A 73 -3.77 -0.97 -13.52
CA ALA A 73 -5.06 -1.63 -13.43
C ALA A 73 -5.59 -2.04 -14.82
N TYR A 74 -5.41 -1.19 -15.84
CA TYR A 74 -5.77 -1.57 -17.21
C TYR A 74 -4.92 -2.72 -17.74
N LEU A 75 -3.60 -2.69 -17.48
CA LEU A 75 -2.65 -3.68 -17.98
C LEU A 75 -2.78 -5.04 -17.29
N SER A 76 -3.27 -5.08 -16.04
CA SER A 76 -3.46 -6.32 -15.29
C SER A 76 -4.53 -7.24 -15.90
N HIS A 77 -5.52 -6.67 -16.60
CA HIS A 77 -6.54 -7.45 -17.31
C HIS A 77 -5.99 -8.29 -18.48
N LEU A 78 -4.79 -7.96 -18.97
CA LEU A 78 -4.16 -8.66 -20.09
C LEU A 78 -3.31 -9.86 -19.65
N MET A 79 -3.14 -10.09 -18.34
CA MET A 79 -2.20 -11.09 -17.82
C MET A 79 -2.89 -12.16 -16.98
N SER A 80 -2.35 -13.38 -16.98
CA SER A 80 -2.89 -14.48 -16.17
C SER A 80 -2.67 -14.22 -14.68
N GLY A 81 -3.66 -14.55 -13.84
CA GLY A 81 -3.60 -14.31 -12.39
C GLY A 81 -2.40 -14.98 -11.70
N ALA A 82 -1.98 -16.16 -12.19
CA ALA A 82 -0.80 -16.86 -11.70
C ALA A 82 0.49 -16.05 -11.89
N LEU A 83 0.66 -15.42 -13.06
CA LEU A 83 1.82 -14.60 -13.39
C LEU A 83 1.82 -13.30 -12.58
N ILE A 84 0.66 -12.67 -12.38
CA ILE A 84 0.51 -11.48 -11.53
C ILE A 84 0.96 -11.79 -10.09
N LEU A 85 0.50 -12.90 -9.52
CA LEU A 85 0.87 -13.31 -8.16
C LEU A 85 2.36 -13.68 -8.05
N PHE A 86 2.94 -14.30 -9.08
CA PHE A 86 4.38 -14.59 -9.15
C PHE A 86 5.23 -13.31 -9.18
N LEU A 87 4.91 -12.38 -10.09
CA LEU A 87 5.57 -11.07 -10.17
C LEU A 87 5.41 -10.27 -8.86
N PHE A 88 4.24 -10.40 -8.21
CA PHE A 88 3.98 -9.74 -6.94
C PHE A 88 4.90 -10.26 -5.82
N GLY A 89 5.07 -11.59 -5.71
CA GLY A 89 5.99 -12.20 -4.77
C GLY A 89 7.44 -11.73 -4.98
N PHE A 90 7.89 -11.68 -6.23
CA PHE A 90 9.22 -11.18 -6.58
C PHE A 90 9.41 -9.71 -6.18
N LEU A 91 8.42 -8.86 -6.46
CA LEU A 91 8.42 -7.45 -6.06
C LEU A 91 8.52 -7.30 -4.53
N MET A 92 7.76 -8.09 -3.78
CA MET A 92 7.77 -8.05 -2.31
C MET A 92 9.14 -8.41 -1.74
N ILE A 93 9.79 -9.45 -2.28
CA ILE A 93 11.14 -9.83 -1.91
C ILE A 93 12.13 -8.70 -2.23
N ALA A 94 12.04 -8.09 -3.42
CA ALA A 94 12.90 -6.98 -3.81
C ALA A 94 12.75 -5.78 -2.88
N VAL A 95 11.51 -5.40 -2.52
CA VAL A 95 11.21 -4.31 -1.58
C VAL A 95 11.75 -4.63 -0.19
N ALA A 96 11.56 -5.86 0.30
CA ALA A 96 12.06 -6.31 1.59
C ALA A 96 13.60 -6.25 1.67
N ILE A 97 14.30 -6.80 0.67
CA ILE A 97 15.77 -6.78 0.59
C ILE A 97 16.27 -5.33 0.56
N ARG A 98 15.63 -4.47 -0.23
CA ARG A 98 15.99 -3.05 -0.32
C ARG A 98 15.75 -2.31 1.00
N MET A 99 14.66 -2.61 1.72
CA MET A 99 14.41 -2.06 3.05
C MET A 99 15.44 -2.53 4.08
N TRP A 100 15.86 -3.79 4.01
CA TRP A 100 16.87 -4.37 4.90
C TRP A 100 18.25 -3.75 4.68
N LYS A 101 18.67 -3.60 3.42
CA LYS A 101 20.00 -3.06 3.04
C LYS A 101 20.11 -1.54 3.16
N SER A 102 19.00 -0.81 3.27
CA SER A 102 19.03 0.65 3.37
C SER A 102 19.70 1.11 4.67
N LYS A 103 20.80 1.88 4.61
CA LYS A 103 21.41 2.48 5.81
C LYS A 103 20.53 3.63 6.31
N CYS A 104 20.11 3.58 7.58
CA CYS A 104 19.45 4.70 8.23
C CYS A 104 20.52 5.76 8.49
N ASN A 105 20.43 6.93 7.82
CA ASN A 105 21.38 8.03 8.07
C ASN A 105 20.72 9.05 9.02
N PRO A 106 20.97 8.97 10.35
CA PRO A 106 20.34 9.84 11.33
C PRO A 106 20.66 11.33 11.13
N ASN A 107 21.79 11.65 10.47
CA ASN A 107 22.23 13.03 10.27
C ASN A 107 21.42 13.82 9.24
N LYS A 108 20.64 13.16 8.37
CA LYS A 108 19.88 13.85 7.32
C LYS A 108 18.64 14.57 7.83
N SER A 109 18.10 14.17 8.99
CA SER A 109 16.92 14.84 9.59
C SER A 109 17.23 16.19 10.25
N ILE A 110 18.48 16.42 10.65
CA ILE A 110 18.91 17.65 11.33
C ILE A 110 19.20 18.77 10.31
N LEU A 111 19.80 18.43 9.17
CA LEU A 111 20.04 19.36 8.05
C LEU A 111 18.75 19.95 7.45
N SER A 112 17.61 19.26 7.59
CA SER A 112 16.30 19.74 7.11
C SER A 112 15.71 20.88 7.95
N ASN A 113 16.20 21.12 9.17
CA ASN A 113 15.69 22.18 10.05
C ASN A 113 16.30 23.56 9.74
N ASN A 114 17.50 23.63 9.15
CA ASN A 114 18.16 24.89 8.78
C ASN A 114 17.78 25.42 7.38
N SER A 115 16.86 24.75 6.67
CA SER A 115 16.51 25.06 5.27
C SER A 115 15.49 26.19 5.12
N HIS A 116 15.63 27.32 5.84
CA HIS A 116 14.67 28.43 5.79
C HIS A 116 14.78 29.32 4.52
N LYS A 117 15.61 28.92 3.53
CA LYS A 117 15.92 29.70 2.31
C LYS A 117 16.03 28.88 1.01
N LEU A 118 15.40 27.71 0.90
CA LEU A 118 15.47 26.86 -0.31
C LEU A 118 14.14 26.79 -1.07
N THR A 119 14.23 26.89 -2.40
CA THR A 119 13.14 26.84 -3.37
C THR A 119 12.38 25.50 -3.26
N LEU A 120 11.06 25.47 -3.51
CA LEU A 120 10.23 24.23 -3.40
C LEU A 120 10.82 23.03 -4.18
N ARG A 121 11.46 23.30 -5.32
CA ARG A 121 12.16 22.33 -6.17
C ARG A 121 13.45 21.74 -5.57
N GLU A 122 14.09 22.44 -4.64
CA GLU A 122 15.29 21.96 -3.94
C GLU A 122 14.95 21.24 -2.63
N ARG A 123 13.79 21.58 -2.03
CA ARG A 123 13.25 20.86 -0.86
C ARG A 123 12.65 19.51 -1.24
N ILE A 124 12.00 19.42 -2.40
CA ILE A 124 11.35 18.19 -2.88
C ILE A 124 12.24 17.61 -3.97
N LYS A 125 12.71 16.37 -3.78
CA LYS A 125 13.42 15.60 -4.82
C LYS A 125 12.44 15.13 -5.89
N ILE A 126 11.88 16.07 -6.64
CA ILE A 126 10.85 15.82 -7.64
C ILE A 126 11.36 14.80 -8.66
N ASP A 127 12.65 14.87 -9.00
CA ASP A 127 13.38 13.91 -9.84
C ASP A 127 13.22 12.45 -9.40
N LYS A 128 13.10 12.19 -8.09
CA LYS A 128 12.95 10.84 -7.52
C LYS A 128 11.55 10.51 -7.07
N VAL A 129 10.79 11.50 -6.61
CA VAL A 129 9.43 11.32 -6.07
C VAL A 129 8.43 11.07 -7.18
N LEU A 130 8.54 11.78 -8.31
CA LEU A 130 7.63 11.64 -9.44
C LEU A 130 7.67 10.22 -10.06
N PRO A 131 8.84 9.68 -10.46
CA PRO A 131 8.91 8.32 -10.99
C PRO A 131 8.61 7.26 -9.94
N ALA A 132 8.97 7.48 -8.67
CA ALA A 132 8.62 6.54 -7.60
C ALA A 132 7.11 6.49 -7.36
N GLY A 133 6.42 7.64 -7.36
CA GLY A 133 4.97 7.72 -7.26
C GLY A 133 4.30 6.97 -8.39
N PHE A 134 4.72 7.23 -9.63
CA PHE A 134 4.23 6.51 -10.81
C PHE A 134 4.46 5.00 -10.73
N LEU A 135 5.69 4.53 -10.42
CA LEU A 135 6.01 3.10 -10.37
C LEU A 135 5.26 2.38 -9.25
N VAL A 136 5.10 3.04 -8.09
CA VAL A 136 4.35 2.48 -6.96
C VAL A 136 2.85 2.44 -7.25
N GLY A 137 2.32 3.49 -7.86
CA GLY A 137 0.95 3.51 -8.37
C GLY A 137 0.72 2.42 -9.41
N PHE A 138 1.60 2.32 -10.41
CA PHE A 138 1.56 1.28 -11.42
C PHE A 138 1.56 -0.12 -10.82
N ALA A 139 2.48 -0.41 -9.90
CA ALA A 139 2.47 -1.68 -9.19
C ALA A 139 1.17 -1.87 -8.37
N SER A 140 0.69 -0.84 -7.68
CA SER A 140 -0.56 -0.87 -6.92
C SER A 140 -1.74 -1.34 -7.77
N GLY A 141 -1.95 -0.67 -8.92
CA GLY A 141 -3.05 -0.97 -9.84
C GLY A 141 -2.85 -2.30 -10.54
N TYR A 142 -1.62 -2.61 -10.95
CA TYR A 142 -1.28 -3.85 -11.63
C TYR A 142 -1.53 -5.10 -10.76
N PHE A 143 -1.21 -5.03 -9.47
CA PHE A 143 -1.46 -6.13 -8.54
C PHE A 143 -2.83 -6.08 -7.85
N GLY A 144 -3.58 -4.97 -7.98
CA GLY A 144 -4.89 -4.79 -7.36
C GLY A 144 -4.87 -4.77 -5.82
N ILE A 145 -3.78 -4.29 -5.21
CA ILE A 145 -3.57 -4.34 -3.74
C ILE A 145 -3.92 -3.01 -3.06
N GLY A 146 -4.23 -1.96 -3.81
CA GLY A 146 -4.61 -0.65 -3.24
C GLY A 146 -3.44 0.09 -2.58
N GLY A 147 -2.21 -0.15 -3.04
CA GLY A 147 -1.00 0.66 -2.80
C GLY A 147 -0.41 0.67 -1.39
N GLY A 148 -1.17 0.31 -0.35
CA GLY A 148 -0.84 0.49 1.07
C GLY A 148 0.61 0.16 1.46
N PHE A 149 1.06 -1.04 1.12
CA PHE A 149 2.36 -1.56 1.57
C PHE A 149 3.55 -1.06 0.71
N LEU A 150 3.33 -0.64 -0.55
CA LEU A 150 4.39 -0.12 -1.44
C LEU A 150 4.61 1.38 -1.27
N VAL A 151 3.57 2.12 -0.88
CA VAL A 151 3.65 3.58 -0.73
C VAL A 151 4.65 3.97 0.35
N VAL A 152 4.67 3.30 1.50
CA VAL A 152 5.62 3.59 2.60
C VAL A 152 7.09 3.44 2.13
N PRO A 153 7.55 2.29 1.61
CA PRO A 153 8.92 2.15 1.12
C PRO A 153 9.20 3.04 -0.09
N GLY A 154 8.22 3.24 -0.99
CA GLY A 154 8.34 4.14 -2.13
C GLY A 154 8.65 5.58 -1.72
N LEU A 155 7.91 6.12 -0.75
CA LEU A 155 8.18 7.43 -0.16
C LEU A 155 9.49 7.44 0.61
N LEU A 156 9.77 6.42 1.42
CA LEU A 156 11.01 6.32 2.19
C LEU A 156 12.25 6.42 1.28
N PHE A 157 12.24 5.73 0.14
CA PHE A 157 13.35 5.70 -0.80
C PHE A 157 13.46 6.93 -1.69
N SER A 158 12.34 7.55 -2.07
CA SER A 158 12.33 8.72 -2.95
C SER A 158 12.61 10.02 -2.20
N THR A 159 11.97 10.23 -1.05
CA THR A 159 12.08 11.45 -0.24
C THR A 159 13.26 11.40 0.73
N GLY A 160 13.58 10.21 1.25
CA GLY A 160 14.55 10.04 2.34
C GLY A 160 14.02 10.53 3.69
N LEU A 161 12.70 10.60 3.86
CA LEU A 161 12.05 10.89 5.14
C LEU A 161 12.41 9.85 6.21
N ASP A 162 12.26 10.22 7.48
CA ASP A 162 12.26 9.24 8.55
C ASP A 162 11.00 8.37 8.46
N MET A 163 11.08 7.14 9.00
CA MET A 163 10.00 6.14 8.88
C MET A 163 8.66 6.68 9.38
N LEU A 164 8.64 7.43 10.49
CA LEU A 164 7.41 7.96 11.06
C LEU A 164 6.77 9.00 10.13
N ARG A 165 7.58 9.88 9.52
CA ARG A 165 7.11 10.83 8.50
C ARG A 165 6.71 10.18 7.18
N ALA A 166 7.43 9.14 6.76
CA ALA A 166 7.08 8.37 5.56
C ALA A 166 5.72 7.69 5.73
N VAL A 167 5.48 7.06 6.89
CA VAL A 167 4.18 6.47 7.24
C VAL A 167 3.09 7.55 7.26
N GLY A 168 3.28 8.66 7.97
CA GLY A 168 2.29 9.74 8.00
C GLY A 168 1.95 10.29 6.60
N THR A 169 2.98 10.52 5.78
CA THR A 169 2.83 11.06 4.42
C THR A 169 2.21 10.05 3.46
N SER A 170 2.48 8.75 3.64
CA SER A 170 1.90 7.68 2.83
C SER A 170 0.39 7.59 2.94
N LEU A 171 -0.19 7.96 4.09
CA LEU A 171 -1.64 7.88 4.33
C LEU A 171 -2.45 8.77 3.39
N ILE A 172 -1.84 9.85 2.85
CA ILE A 172 -2.46 10.65 1.79
C ILE A 172 -2.64 9.79 0.54
N ALA A 173 -1.55 9.20 0.02
CA ALA A 173 -1.59 8.39 -1.19
C ALA A 173 -2.46 7.13 -1.02
N VAL A 174 -2.34 6.44 0.12
CA VAL A 174 -3.15 5.24 0.42
C VAL A 174 -4.64 5.59 0.53
N GLY A 175 -4.96 6.72 1.17
CA GLY A 175 -6.33 7.22 1.23
C GLY A 175 -6.89 7.52 -0.16
N THR A 176 -6.10 8.19 -0.99
CA THR A 176 -6.51 8.53 -2.35
C THR A 176 -6.69 7.30 -3.23
N PHE A 177 -5.74 6.35 -3.23
CA PHE A 177 -5.83 5.13 -4.02
C PHE A 177 -6.99 4.24 -3.54
N GLY A 178 -7.18 4.10 -2.23
CA GLY A 178 -8.28 3.32 -1.66
C GLY A 178 -9.65 3.90 -2.02
N VAL A 179 -9.83 5.22 -1.90
CA VAL A 179 -11.09 5.88 -2.30
C VAL A 179 -11.30 5.81 -3.81
N ALA A 180 -10.26 6.00 -4.62
CA ALA A 180 -10.36 5.88 -6.07
C ALA A 180 -10.83 4.46 -6.49
N ALA A 181 -10.19 3.42 -5.95
CA ALA A 181 -10.60 2.04 -6.18
C ALA A 181 -12.04 1.78 -5.69
N ALA A 182 -12.40 2.27 -4.50
CA ALA A 182 -13.75 2.13 -3.96
C ALA A 182 -14.81 2.77 -4.86
N ILE A 183 -14.55 3.95 -5.42
CA ILE A 183 -15.46 4.63 -6.35
C ILE A 183 -15.66 3.76 -7.60
N THR A 184 -14.59 3.21 -8.17
CA THR A 184 -14.68 2.32 -9.33
C THR A 184 -15.58 1.11 -9.03
N TYR A 185 -15.41 0.45 -7.88
CA TYR A 185 -16.26 -0.68 -7.49
C TYR A 185 -17.69 -0.28 -7.11
N ALA A 186 -17.88 0.91 -6.52
CA ALA A 186 -19.19 1.43 -6.13
C ALA A 186 -20.08 1.70 -7.33
N VAL A 187 -19.51 2.17 -8.45
CA VAL A 187 -20.25 2.38 -9.72
C VAL A 187 -20.89 1.07 -10.22
N TYR A 188 -20.27 -0.07 -9.95
CA TYR A 188 -20.79 -1.39 -10.32
C TYR A 188 -21.60 -2.08 -9.20
N GLY A 189 -21.87 -1.39 -8.08
CA GLY A 189 -22.62 -1.94 -6.96
C GLY A 189 -21.85 -2.95 -6.10
N TYR A 190 -20.52 -3.03 -6.23
CA TYR A 190 -19.66 -3.98 -5.52
C TYR A 190 -19.09 -3.40 -4.21
N VAL A 191 -19.93 -2.75 -3.40
CA VAL A 191 -19.51 -2.18 -2.11
C VAL A 191 -20.57 -2.42 -1.05
N ASP A 192 -20.17 -3.13 0.01
CA ASP A 192 -20.98 -3.29 1.22
C ASP A 192 -20.58 -2.25 2.27
N ILE A 193 -21.48 -1.33 2.56
CA ILE A 193 -21.23 -0.21 3.48
C ILE A 193 -21.12 -0.70 4.93
N VAL A 194 -21.90 -1.73 5.32
CA VAL A 194 -21.95 -2.24 6.69
C VAL A 194 -20.64 -2.92 7.04
N ILE A 195 -20.16 -3.79 6.14
CA ILE A 195 -18.87 -4.47 6.30
C ILE A 195 -17.74 -3.44 6.28
N SER A 196 -17.79 -2.45 5.38
CA SER A 196 -16.81 -1.37 5.32
C SER A 196 -16.72 -0.60 6.64
N LEU A 197 -17.86 -0.34 7.28
CA LEU A 197 -17.92 0.38 8.55
C LEU A 197 -17.30 -0.42 9.71
N LEU A 198 -17.52 -1.73 9.76
CA LEU A 198 -16.87 -2.61 10.74
C LEU A 198 -15.34 -2.59 10.58
N TYR A 199 -14.85 -2.63 9.34
CA TYR A 199 -13.43 -2.46 9.04
C TYR A 199 -12.89 -1.07 9.39
N LEU A 200 -13.72 -0.05 9.21
CA LEU A 200 -13.37 1.31 9.59
C LEU A 200 -13.14 1.39 11.11
N VAL A 201 -14.06 0.89 11.92
CA VAL A 201 -13.93 0.89 13.39
C VAL A 201 -12.68 0.14 13.83
N GLY A 202 -12.45 -1.08 13.32
CA GLY A 202 -11.27 -1.87 13.64
C GLY A 202 -9.97 -1.20 13.18
N GLY A 203 -9.96 -0.61 11.99
CA GLY A 203 -8.79 0.06 11.42
C GLY A 203 -8.45 1.38 12.09
N VAL A 204 -9.44 2.16 12.54
CA VAL A 204 -9.20 3.36 13.36
C VAL A 204 -8.62 2.97 14.72
N ALA A 205 -9.20 1.97 15.39
CA ALA A 205 -8.71 1.49 16.69
C ALA A 205 -7.27 0.94 16.58
N GLY A 206 -7.02 0.08 15.59
CA GLY A 206 -5.71 -0.49 15.31
C GLY A 206 -4.68 0.57 14.88
N GLY A 207 -5.08 1.54 14.06
CA GLY A 207 -4.23 2.65 13.63
C GLY A 207 -3.86 3.58 14.79
N TYR A 208 -4.80 3.86 15.69
CA TYR A 208 -4.54 4.61 16.92
C TYR A 208 -3.52 3.89 17.80
N ALA A 209 -3.76 2.63 18.15
CA ALA A 209 -2.88 1.82 18.97
C ALA A 209 -1.50 1.63 18.33
N GLY A 210 -1.46 1.29 17.04
CA GLY A 210 -0.23 1.11 16.26
C GLY A 210 0.59 2.38 16.17
N SER A 211 -0.03 3.54 15.95
CA SER A 211 0.67 4.83 15.92
C SER A 211 1.26 5.20 17.29
N ALA A 212 0.54 4.88 18.37
CA ALA A 212 1.00 5.15 19.73
C ALA A 212 2.24 4.31 20.06
N ILE A 213 2.23 3.03 19.70
CA ILE A 213 3.38 2.13 19.86
C ILE A 213 4.54 2.59 18.97
N ALA A 214 4.28 2.87 17.69
CA ALA A 214 5.30 3.29 16.72
C ALA A 214 6.01 4.58 17.12
N SER A 215 5.29 5.51 17.76
CA SER A 215 5.87 6.79 18.23
C SER A 215 6.88 6.63 19.36
N ARG A 216 6.82 5.53 20.13
CA ARG A 216 7.72 5.21 21.24
C ARG A 216 8.92 4.37 20.85
N MET A 217 8.97 3.87 19.61
CA MET A 217 10.03 2.97 19.14
C MET A 217 11.18 3.71 18.43
N PRO A 218 12.43 3.22 18.56
CA PRO A 218 13.53 3.72 17.75
C PRO A 218 13.26 3.53 16.25
N ARG A 219 13.66 4.50 15.43
CA ARG A 219 13.45 4.50 13.97
C ARG A 219 13.93 3.21 13.28
N GLN A 220 15.04 2.65 13.76
CA GLN A 220 15.62 1.41 13.23
C GLN A 220 14.77 0.19 13.56
N THR A 221 14.21 0.11 14.78
CA THR A 221 13.34 -0.97 15.22
C THR A 221 12.03 -0.96 14.43
N LEU A 222 11.40 0.20 14.28
CA LEU A 222 10.16 0.34 13.51
C LEU A 222 10.34 -0.12 12.05
N ARG A 223 11.48 0.25 11.44
CA ARG A 223 11.81 -0.17 10.08
C ARG A 223 12.05 -1.67 9.96
N LYS A 224 12.79 -2.28 10.91
CA LYS A 224 13.02 -3.74 10.94
C LYS A 224 11.69 -4.48 11.10
N LEU A 225 10.82 -4.03 12.01
CA LEU A 225 9.51 -4.62 12.24
C LEU A 225 8.66 -4.60 10.95
N PHE A 226 8.61 -3.45 10.27
CA PHE A 226 7.87 -3.33 9.00
C PHE A 226 8.45 -4.23 7.91
N ALA A 227 9.78 -4.33 7.79
CA ALA A 227 10.42 -5.23 6.85
C ALA A 227 10.10 -6.71 7.15
N ILE A 228 10.10 -7.12 8.42
CA ILE A 228 9.71 -8.47 8.84
C ILE A 228 8.27 -8.77 8.44
N ILE A 229 7.34 -7.84 8.68
CA ILE A 229 5.93 -7.99 8.29
C ILE A 229 5.81 -8.16 6.77
N ILE A 230 6.51 -7.34 5.97
CA ILE A 230 6.52 -7.49 4.50
C ILE A 230 7.03 -8.87 4.09
N ILE A 231 8.11 -9.36 4.69
CA ILE A 231 8.67 -10.69 4.39
C ILE A 231 7.67 -11.79 4.70
N LEU A 232 7.01 -11.73 5.86
CA LEU A 232 5.99 -12.71 6.24
C LEU A 232 4.82 -12.73 5.26
N VAL A 233 4.34 -11.55 4.84
CA VAL A 233 3.28 -11.43 3.83
C VAL A 233 3.73 -11.97 2.48
N ALA A 234 4.99 -11.71 2.09
CA ALA A 234 5.57 -12.25 0.85
C ALA A 234 5.61 -13.79 0.86
N ILE A 235 6.13 -14.38 1.93
CA ILE A 235 6.23 -15.84 2.10
C ILE A 235 4.84 -16.47 2.09
N TYR A 236 3.89 -15.90 2.84
CA TYR A 236 2.51 -16.37 2.86
C TYR A 236 1.87 -16.31 1.47
N THR A 237 2.08 -15.22 0.73
CA THR A 237 1.52 -15.07 -0.62
C THR A 237 2.09 -16.10 -1.59
N MET A 238 3.40 -16.36 -1.54
CA MET A 238 4.03 -17.44 -2.32
C MET A 238 3.54 -18.83 -1.88
N TYR A 239 3.29 -19.04 -0.58
CA TYR A 239 2.75 -20.29 -0.06
C TYR A 239 1.35 -20.58 -0.60
N VAL A 240 0.47 -19.58 -0.57
CA VAL A 240 -0.91 -19.74 -1.07
C VAL A 240 -0.92 -19.95 -2.58
N ASN A 241 -0.01 -19.31 -3.31
CA ASN A 241 0.09 -19.43 -4.77
C ASN A 241 0.96 -20.61 -5.24
N ARG A 242 1.21 -21.64 -4.41
CA ARG A 242 2.05 -22.79 -4.78
C ARG A 242 1.60 -23.49 -6.06
N VAL A 243 0.28 -23.57 -6.29
CA VAL A 243 -0.29 -24.22 -7.49
C VAL A 243 0.05 -23.44 -8.77
N GLY A 244 -0.10 -22.10 -8.76
CA GLY A 244 0.22 -21.27 -9.93
C GLY A 244 1.72 -21.17 -10.25
N VAL A 245 2.60 -21.39 -9.26
CA VAL A 245 4.07 -21.45 -9.47
C VAL A 245 4.47 -22.77 -10.13
N VAL A 246 3.81 -23.87 -9.79
CA VAL A 246 4.06 -25.19 -10.39
C VAL A 246 3.56 -25.22 -11.84
N ASP A 247 2.41 -24.59 -12.13
CA ASP A 247 1.90 -24.46 -13.50
C ASP A 247 2.82 -23.61 -14.41
N LEU A 248 3.44 -22.55 -13.88
CA LEU A 248 4.40 -21.72 -14.63
C LEU A 248 5.71 -22.48 -14.92
N LEU A 249 6.18 -23.30 -13.96
CA LEU A 249 7.36 -24.15 -14.13
C LEU A 249 7.14 -25.31 -15.10
N HIS A 250 5.89 -25.74 -15.31
CA HIS A 250 5.53 -26.70 -16.35
C HIS A 250 5.38 -26.07 -17.74
N PHE A 251 5.22 -24.74 -17.81
CA PHE A 251 5.05 -23.99 -19.07
C PHE A 251 6.37 -23.41 -19.63
N LEU A 252 7.42 -23.35 -18.81
CA LEU A 252 8.80 -22.97 -19.18
C LEU A 252 9.63 -24.20 -19.57
#